data_AF-A0A928EDE5-F1
#
_entry.id   AF-A0A928EDE5-F1
#
_cell.length_a   1.000
_cell.length_b   1.000
_cell.length_c   1.000
_cell.angle_alpha   90.00
_cell.angle_beta   90.00
_cell.angle_gamma   90.00
#
_symmetry.space_group_name_H-M   'P 1'
#
loop_
_entity.id
_entity.type
_entity.pdbx_description
1 polymer ?
#
loop_
_entity_poly.entity_id
_entity_poly.type
_entity_poly.pdbx_seq_one_letter_code
_entity_poly.pdbx_strand_id
1 'polypeptide(L)'
;MIKSLILVRHAKTEPRSPEIEDHQRQLTSAGVRSAKASLPRALSLVENPKEWRIWSSPALRAWQTAEIVAGALGLNEIEKNPNLYSDEVHALRRSLTEEKGNLILVGHNPYLEEFADSLAPHHLKLNKSSVVCYTFPNGDMQSAELAWFVQGPDSSRWETLVQMEKALQAAVRQTSGDAWTFFDEPKEPEHLHKLRASLRNCLTLLDFAEPYMKKKSFDLAHETIGSFYRDTSDLRKLAIPSRTAEQWSTIPFVTPEAQRMYDRLRVMEAERNRILAKLQAPARQKALHDVNQMLRAPKWKASIEAEGVERSELRRRFKKMKRDLKDAREKFDALPDEQRSGEAARKLEKQEARLEYLAQTLGDMFVKDTDPDDYAL
;
A
#
# COMPACT_ATOMS: atom_id res chain seq x y z
N MET A 1 -46.16 6.25 0.94
CA MET A 1 -45.70 4.86 0.94
C MET A 1 -44.42 4.78 0.14
N ILE A 2 -43.43 4.12 0.75
CA ILE A 2 -42.17 3.77 0.12
C ILE A 2 -42.45 2.82 -1.06
N LYS A 3 -41.79 3.05 -2.19
CA LYS A 3 -41.86 2.20 -3.38
C LYS A 3 -40.70 1.22 -3.43
N SER A 4 -39.50 1.71 -3.10
CA SER A 4 -38.27 0.93 -3.10
C SER A 4 -37.37 1.33 -1.93
N LEU A 5 -36.69 0.35 -1.36
CA LEU A 5 -35.78 0.53 -0.24
C LEU A 5 -34.46 -0.19 -0.51
N ILE A 6 -33.36 0.55 -0.49
CA ILE A 6 -32.01 -0.03 -0.55
C ILE A 6 -31.39 0.00 0.83
N LEU A 7 -30.83 -1.12 1.28
CA LEU A 7 -30.03 -1.20 2.50
C LEU A 7 -28.55 -1.34 2.11
N VAL A 8 -27.70 -0.50 2.68
CA VAL A 8 -26.25 -0.52 2.48
C VAL A 8 -25.56 -0.71 3.83
N ARG A 9 -24.82 -1.81 3.98
CA ARG A 9 -23.96 -1.97 5.15
C ARG A 9 -22.72 -1.08 4.99
N HIS A 10 -22.32 -0.38 6.06
CA HIS A 10 -21.10 0.43 6.05
C HIS A 10 -19.84 -0.37 5.62
N ALA A 11 -18.86 0.34 5.06
CA ALA A 11 -17.60 -0.25 4.61
C ALA A 11 -16.64 -0.62 5.77
N LYS A 12 -15.45 -1.14 5.45
CA LYS A 12 -14.44 -1.55 6.47
C LYS A 12 -13.98 -0.38 7.33
N THR A 13 -14.36 -0.45 8.60
CA THR A 13 -14.03 0.50 9.67
C THR A 13 -12.77 0.09 10.43
N GLU A 14 -12.09 1.08 11.00
CA GLU A 14 -11.02 0.92 11.98
C GLU A 14 -11.42 -0.08 13.09
N PRO A 15 -10.47 -0.87 13.63
CA PRO A 15 -10.76 -1.73 14.78
C PRO A 15 -11.21 -0.91 16.00
N ARG A 16 -11.84 -1.57 16.97
CA ARG A 16 -12.11 -0.92 18.26
C ARG A 16 -10.79 -0.65 18.97
N SER A 17 -10.68 0.53 19.58
CA SER A 17 -9.55 0.96 20.40
C SER A 17 -10.09 1.66 21.64
N PRO A 18 -9.42 1.55 22.81
CA PRO A 18 -9.78 2.34 24.00
C PRO A 18 -9.72 3.85 23.76
N GLU A 19 -8.96 4.30 22.76
CA GLU A 19 -8.70 5.71 22.48
C GLU A 19 -9.78 6.38 21.61
N ILE A 20 -10.67 5.60 20.98
CA ILE A 20 -11.66 6.11 20.02
C ILE A 20 -13.04 5.56 20.37
N GLU A 21 -13.99 6.45 20.64
CA GLU A 21 -15.39 6.09 20.86
C GLU A 21 -15.98 5.40 19.62
N ASP A 22 -16.85 4.39 19.80
CA ASP A 22 -17.32 3.56 18.68
C ASP A 22 -17.94 4.37 17.54
N HIS A 23 -18.73 5.40 17.89
CA HIS A 23 -19.41 6.27 16.93
C HIS A 23 -18.46 7.16 16.09
N GLN A 24 -17.23 7.39 16.57
CA GLN A 24 -16.19 8.20 15.92
C GLN A 24 -15.25 7.36 15.04
N ARG A 25 -15.37 6.02 15.09
CA ARG A 25 -14.53 5.14 14.27
C ARG A 25 -14.77 5.41 12.77
N GLN A 26 -13.67 5.62 12.05
CA GLN A 26 -13.69 5.97 10.63
C GLN A 26 -13.54 4.74 9.74
N LEU A 27 -13.85 4.90 8.46
CA LEU A 27 -13.45 3.93 7.45
C LEU A 27 -11.92 3.86 7.36
N THR A 28 -11.40 2.64 7.32
CA THR A 28 -9.98 2.42 6.99
C THR A 28 -9.71 2.85 5.55
N SER A 29 -8.45 3.16 5.21
CA SER A 29 -8.06 3.44 3.81
C SER A 29 -8.45 2.32 2.85
N ALA A 30 -8.34 1.06 3.30
CA ALA A 30 -8.78 -0.12 2.55
C ALA A 30 -10.31 -0.14 2.38
N GLY A 31 -11.05 0.19 3.45
CA GLY A 31 -12.50 0.32 3.42
C GLY A 31 -12.99 1.36 2.43
N VAL A 32 -12.41 2.56 2.45
CA VAL A 32 -12.72 3.63 1.49
C VAL A 32 -12.48 3.17 0.06
N ARG A 33 -11.32 2.53 -0.24
CA ARG A 33 -11.03 2.05 -1.60
C ARG A 33 -11.96 0.94 -2.04
N SER A 34 -12.18 -0.06 -1.18
CA SER A 34 -13.10 -1.17 -1.49
C SER A 34 -14.51 -0.66 -1.78
N ALA A 35 -15.01 0.29 -0.99
CA ALA A 35 -16.33 0.90 -1.19
C ALA A 35 -16.39 1.73 -2.47
N LYS A 36 -15.37 2.55 -2.76
CA LYS A 36 -15.30 3.32 -4.02
C LYS A 36 -15.18 2.42 -5.25
N ALA A 37 -14.62 1.22 -5.12
CA ALA A 37 -14.53 0.27 -6.21
C ALA A 37 -15.82 -0.55 -6.41
N SER A 38 -16.52 -0.93 -5.33
CA SER A 38 -17.66 -1.84 -5.41
C SER A 38 -19.03 -1.15 -5.46
N LEU A 39 -19.24 -0.08 -4.68
CA LEU A 39 -20.55 0.54 -4.55
C LEU A 39 -21.07 1.15 -5.87
N PRO A 40 -20.27 1.86 -6.69
CA PRO A 40 -20.75 2.35 -7.98
C PRO A 40 -21.24 1.24 -8.91
N ARG A 41 -20.57 0.08 -8.90
CA ARG A 41 -21.00 -1.08 -9.68
C ARG A 41 -22.30 -1.68 -9.14
N ALA A 42 -22.41 -1.86 -7.83
CA ALA A 42 -23.64 -2.37 -7.21
C ALA A 42 -24.84 -1.44 -7.47
N LEU A 43 -24.62 -0.14 -7.33
CA LEU A 43 -25.62 0.92 -7.48
C LEU A 43 -25.93 1.25 -8.95
N SER A 44 -25.22 0.66 -9.93
CA SER A 44 -25.58 0.79 -11.34
C SER A 44 -26.93 0.15 -11.70
N LEU A 45 -27.47 -0.69 -10.81
CA LEU A 45 -28.82 -1.27 -10.89
C LEU A 45 -29.92 -0.28 -10.47
N VAL A 46 -29.57 0.89 -9.95
CA VAL A 46 -30.52 1.91 -9.51
C VAL A 46 -31.03 2.70 -10.70
N GLU A 47 -32.33 2.60 -10.96
CA GLU A 47 -33.02 3.41 -11.95
C GLU A 47 -33.39 4.79 -11.37
N ASN A 48 -33.37 5.80 -12.24
CA ASN A 48 -33.68 7.20 -11.92
C ASN A 48 -33.07 7.69 -10.59
N PRO A 49 -31.71 7.71 -10.44
CA PRO A 49 -31.04 8.01 -9.17
C PRO A 49 -31.53 9.28 -8.47
N LYS A 50 -31.96 10.30 -9.23
CA LYS A 50 -32.48 11.58 -8.71
C LYS A 50 -33.77 11.46 -7.89
N GLU A 51 -34.50 10.34 -8.00
CA GLU A 51 -35.71 10.06 -7.21
C GLU A 51 -35.41 9.41 -5.86
N TRP A 52 -34.14 9.11 -5.58
CA TRP A 52 -33.72 8.46 -4.35
C TRP A 52 -33.26 9.47 -3.30
N ARG A 53 -33.60 9.20 -2.05
CA ARG A 53 -33.07 9.91 -0.87
C ARG A 53 -32.14 8.99 -0.10
N ILE A 54 -31.18 9.57 0.63
CA ILE A 54 -30.23 8.80 1.45
C ILE A 54 -30.42 9.15 2.92
N TRP A 55 -30.66 8.14 3.73
CA TRP A 55 -30.57 8.19 5.18
C TRP A 55 -29.33 7.44 5.64
N SER A 56 -28.57 8.05 6.54
CA SER A 56 -27.40 7.46 7.16
C SER A 56 -27.56 7.37 8.67
N SER A 57 -27.05 6.28 9.24
CA SER A 57 -26.69 6.25 10.65
C SER A 57 -25.74 7.41 10.98
N PRO A 58 -25.89 8.08 12.15
CA PRO A 58 -24.99 9.14 12.59
C PRO A 58 -23.54 8.69 12.84
N ALA A 59 -23.26 7.39 12.94
CA ALA A 59 -21.90 6.87 13.10
C ALA A 59 -21.01 7.25 11.91
N LEU A 60 -19.78 7.69 12.18
CA LEU A 60 -18.91 8.29 11.17
C LEU A 60 -18.60 7.33 10.00
N ARG A 61 -18.40 6.04 10.27
CA ARG A 61 -18.24 4.98 9.25
C ARG A 61 -19.41 4.84 8.29
N ALA A 62 -20.65 5.01 8.78
CA ALA A 62 -21.85 4.90 7.98
C ALA A 62 -22.02 6.17 7.15
N TRP A 63 -21.81 7.33 7.78
CA TRP A 63 -21.81 8.63 7.11
C TRP A 63 -20.81 8.68 5.94
N GLN A 64 -19.54 8.30 6.18
CA GLN A 64 -18.52 8.22 5.12
C GLN A 64 -18.88 7.21 4.02
N THR A 65 -19.59 6.13 4.36
CA THR A 65 -20.11 5.19 3.34
C THR A 65 -21.23 5.84 2.54
N ALA A 66 -22.13 6.57 3.20
CA ALA A 66 -23.22 7.30 2.56
C ALA A 66 -22.71 8.39 1.60
N GLU A 67 -21.60 9.07 1.93
CA GLU A 67 -20.94 10.01 1.01
C GLU A 67 -20.44 9.33 -0.27
N ILE A 68 -19.94 8.10 -0.17
CA ILE A 68 -19.52 7.31 -1.34
C ILE A 68 -20.75 6.89 -2.17
N VAL A 69 -21.84 6.47 -1.51
CA VAL A 69 -23.11 6.14 -2.17
C VAL A 69 -23.68 7.36 -2.90
N ALA A 70 -23.72 8.51 -2.24
CA ALA A 70 -24.21 9.77 -2.80
C ALA A 70 -23.40 10.18 -4.03
N GLY A 71 -22.06 10.15 -3.93
CA GLY A 71 -21.18 10.43 -5.06
C GLY A 71 -21.35 9.45 -6.23
N ALA A 72 -21.63 8.18 -5.97
CA ALA A 72 -21.89 7.17 -7.00
C ALA A 72 -23.21 7.41 -7.75
N LEU A 73 -24.23 7.95 -7.08
CA LEU A 73 -25.55 8.22 -7.65
C LEU A 73 -25.71 9.66 -8.15
N GLY A 74 -24.72 10.54 -7.93
CA GLY A 74 -24.83 11.96 -8.24
C GLY A 74 -25.84 12.70 -7.34
N LEU A 75 -26.00 12.22 -6.11
CA LEU A 75 -26.85 12.82 -5.08
C LEU A 75 -26.02 13.71 -4.15
N ASN A 76 -26.64 14.79 -3.65
CA ASN A 76 -25.94 15.79 -2.83
C ASN A 76 -26.43 15.85 -1.39
N GLU A 77 -27.57 15.22 -1.08
CA GLU A 77 -28.22 15.29 0.23
C GLU A 77 -28.18 13.93 0.92
N ILE A 78 -27.73 13.94 2.17
CA ILE A 78 -27.71 12.79 3.07
C ILE A 78 -28.33 13.27 4.38
N GLU A 79 -29.37 12.59 4.82
CA GLU A 79 -30.03 12.88 6.09
C GLU A 79 -29.53 11.94 7.18
N LYS A 80 -29.27 12.46 8.38
CA LYS A 80 -28.95 11.63 9.54
C LYS A 80 -30.23 11.11 10.15
N ASN A 81 -30.37 9.80 10.23
CA ASN A 81 -31.48 9.17 10.96
C ASN A 81 -30.93 8.40 12.17
N PRO A 82 -31.16 8.89 13.41
CA PRO A 82 -30.72 8.22 14.63
C PRO A 82 -31.25 6.79 14.81
N ASN A 83 -32.39 6.45 14.18
CA ASN A 83 -32.95 5.10 14.25
C ASN A 83 -32.11 4.07 13.49
N LEU A 84 -31.21 4.52 12.59
CA LEU A 84 -30.19 3.68 11.97
C LEU A 84 -28.96 3.46 12.87
N TYR A 85 -28.93 4.07 14.05
CA TYR A 85 -27.94 3.80 15.11
C TYR A 85 -28.56 3.06 16.31
N SER A 86 -29.85 3.30 16.59
CA SER A 86 -30.48 2.96 17.87
C SER A 86 -30.81 1.48 18.07
N ASP A 87 -30.29 0.57 17.25
CA ASP A 87 -30.38 -0.88 17.47
C ASP A 87 -31.83 -1.43 17.60
N GLU A 88 -32.83 -0.64 17.16
CA GLU A 88 -34.27 -0.90 17.32
C GLU A 88 -34.98 -0.98 15.95
N VAL A 89 -35.16 -2.21 15.45
CA VAL A 89 -35.84 -2.49 14.16
C VAL A 89 -37.24 -1.87 14.08
N HIS A 90 -38.01 -1.90 15.18
CA HIS A 90 -39.35 -1.33 15.23
C HIS A 90 -39.38 0.19 15.09
N ALA A 91 -38.41 0.90 15.68
CA ALA A 91 -38.29 2.34 15.56
C ALA A 91 -37.98 2.74 14.11
N LEU A 92 -37.07 2.01 13.45
CA LEU A 92 -36.76 2.21 12.04
C LEU A 92 -37.99 1.96 11.16
N ARG A 93 -38.71 0.85 11.33
CA ARG A 93 -39.96 0.58 10.57
C ARG A 93 -40.99 1.69 10.75
N ARG A 94 -41.20 2.17 11.97
CA ARG A 94 -42.13 3.28 12.25
C ARG A 94 -41.70 4.57 11.56
N SER A 95 -40.40 4.88 11.54
CA SER A 95 -39.91 6.06 10.82
C SER A 95 -40.13 5.99 9.31
N LEU A 96 -40.29 4.79 8.75
CA LEU A 96 -40.47 4.57 7.32
C LEU A 96 -41.95 4.53 6.89
N THR A 97 -42.91 4.37 7.81
CA THR A 97 -44.34 4.30 7.47
C THR A 97 -44.89 5.62 6.93
N GLU A 98 -44.33 6.75 7.37
CA GLU A 98 -44.75 8.09 6.91
C GLU A 98 -44.06 8.51 5.61
N GLU A 99 -43.04 7.76 5.19
CA GLU A 99 -42.20 8.10 4.06
C GLU A 99 -42.79 7.70 2.70
N LYS A 100 -42.29 8.36 1.65
CA LYS A 100 -42.72 8.17 0.26
C LYS A 100 -41.53 8.05 -0.69
N GLY A 101 -41.74 7.37 -1.81
CA GLY A 101 -40.75 7.26 -2.88
C GLY A 101 -39.65 6.24 -2.62
N ASN A 102 -38.44 6.54 -3.07
CA ASN A 102 -37.31 5.60 -3.02
C ASN A 102 -36.29 6.06 -1.98
N LEU A 103 -35.81 5.13 -1.15
CA LEU A 103 -34.95 5.46 -0.03
C LEU A 103 -33.76 4.50 0.06
N ILE A 104 -32.60 5.05 0.40
CA ILE A 104 -31.37 4.29 0.68
C ILE A 104 -31.04 4.46 2.15
N LEU A 105 -30.90 3.36 2.87
CA LEU A 105 -30.51 3.32 4.28
C LEU A 105 -29.08 2.83 4.40
N VAL A 106 -28.20 3.62 5.01
CA VAL A 106 -26.81 3.26 5.27
C VAL A 106 -26.62 2.99 6.77
N GLY A 107 -26.34 1.75 7.14
CA GLY A 107 -26.34 1.29 8.53
C GLY A 107 -25.31 0.23 8.88
N HIS A 108 -25.50 -0.43 10.02
CA HIS A 108 -24.59 -1.45 10.58
C HIS A 108 -25.31 -2.75 10.93
N ASN A 109 -24.54 -3.84 10.95
CA ASN A 109 -24.99 -5.12 11.45
C ASN A 109 -24.80 -5.19 12.98
N PRO A 110 -25.56 -6.03 13.70
CA PRO A 110 -26.57 -6.99 13.19
C PRO A 110 -27.88 -6.34 12.72
N TYR A 111 -28.19 -5.12 13.16
CA TYR A 111 -29.49 -4.49 12.98
C TYR A 111 -29.97 -4.33 11.54
N LEU A 112 -29.06 -4.09 10.60
CA LEU A 112 -29.42 -4.02 9.19
C LEU A 112 -29.86 -5.39 8.62
N GLU A 113 -29.25 -6.48 9.09
CA GLU A 113 -29.66 -7.85 8.74
C GLU A 113 -30.99 -8.20 9.40
N GLU A 114 -31.16 -7.88 10.69
CA GLU A 114 -32.43 -8.07 11.41
C GLU A 114 -33.58 -7.28 10.77
N PHE A 115 -33.32 -6.04 10.36
CA PHE A 115 -34.30 -5.23 9.64
C PHE A 115 -34.64 -5.83 8.28
N ALA A 116 -33.64 -6.29 7.51
CA ALA A 116 -33.86 -6.98 6.24
C ALA A 116 -34.71 -8.25 6.41
N ASP A 117 -34.41 -9.07 7.41
CA ASP A 117 -35.17 -10.28 7.75
C ASP A 117 -36.60 -9.97 8.21
N SER A 118 -36.80 -8.81 8.84
CA SER A 118 -38.15 -8.35 9.20
C SER A 118 -38.99 -7.96 7.97
N LEU A 119 -38.36 -7.53 6.88
CA LEU A 119 -39.05 -7.22 5.62
C LEU A 119 -39.39 -8.51 4.87
N ALA A 120 -38.40 -9.38 4.67
CA ALA A 120 -38.57 -10.69 4.06
C ALA A 120 -37.54 -11.67 4.66
N PRO A 121 -37.94 -12.88 5.10
CA PRO A 121 -37.10 -13.80 5.86
C PRO A 121 -36.12 -14.58 4.96
N HIS A 122 -35.18 -13.87 4.34
CA HIS A 122 -34.17 -14.44 3.44
C HIS A 122 -32.86 -14.81 4.15
N HIS A 123 -32.65 -14.34 5.40
CA HIS A 123 -31.44 -14.58 6.19
C HIS A 123 -30.16 -14.15 5.46
N LEU A 124 -30.21 -12.97 4.83
CA LEU A 124 -29.10 -12.43 4.05
C LEU A 124 -27.93 -12.05 4.96
N LYS A 125 -26.77 -12.66 4.73
CA LYS A 125 -25.51 -12.25 5.35
C LYS A 125 -24.89 -11.09 4.57
N LEU A 126 -25.02 -9.88 5.10
CA LEU A 126 -24.52 -8.65 4.50
C LEU A 126 -23.05 -8.45 4.88
N ASN A 127 -22.11 -8.71 3.97
CA ASN A 127 -20.72 -8.24 4.13
C ASN A 127 -20.64 -6.71 4.15
N LYS A 128 -19.50 -6.15 4.59
CA LYS A 128 -19.26 -4.69 4.54
C LYS A 128 -19.40 -4.19 3.10
N SER A 129 -20.08 -3.06 2.90
CA SER A 129 -20.43 -2.53 1.57
C SER A 129 -21.39 -3.40 0.74
N SER A 130 -22.13 -4.32 1.35
CA SER A 130 -23.21 -5.02 0.65
C SER A 130 -24.40 -4.09 0.44
N VAL A 131 -25.12 -4.34 -0.65
CA VAL A 131 -26.29 -3.57 -1.07
C VAL A 131 -27.43 -4.53 -1.35
N VAL A 132 -28.58 -4.32 -0.72
CA VAL A 132 -29.80 -5.09 -0.99
C VAL A 132 -30.94 -4.14 -1.32
N CYS A 133 -31.75 -4.47 -2.31
CA CYS A 133 -32.90 -3.68 -2.72
C CYS A 133 -34.19 -4.47 -2.58
N TYR A 134 -35.17 -3.83 -1.96
CA TYR A 134 -36.55 -4.30 -1.85
C TYR A 134 -37.49 -3.37 -2.61
N THR A 135 -38.53 -3.95 -3.21
CA THR A 135 -39.68 -3.23 -3.78
C THR A 135 -40.94 -3.54 -2.97
N PHE A 136 -41.89 -2.61 -2.97
CA PHE A 136 -43.17 -2.76 -2.26
C PHE A 136 -44.33 -2.58 -3.24
N PRO A 137 -44.72 -3.63 -4.01
CA PRO A 137 -45.73 -3.52 -5.07
C PRO A 137 -47.07 -2.96 -4.57
N ASN A 138 -47.47 -3.31 -3.35
CA ASN A 138 -48.74 -2.86 -2.75
C ASN A 138 -48.57 -1.62 -1.85
N GLY A 139 -47.36 -1.05 -1.78
CA GLY A 139 -47.03 0.08 -0.92
C GLY A 139 -47.02 -0.26 0.58
N ASP A 140 -47.22 -1.51 0.98
CA ASP A 140 -47.09 -1.97 2.36
C ASP A 140 -45.75 -2.69 2.58
N MET A 141 -45.10 -2.43 3.71
CA MET A 141 -43.87 -3.10 4.12
C MET A 141 -44.01 -4.60 4.29
N GLN A 142 -45.22 -5.12 4.53
CA GLN A 142 -45.45 -6.58 4.55
C GLN A 142 -45.40 -7.21 3.15
N SER A 143 -45.48 -6.40 2.09
CA SER A 143 -45.39 -6.84 0.69
C SER A 143 -43.97 -6.68 0.13
N ALA A 144 -42.94 -6.69 0.98
CA ALA A 144 -41.56 -6.54 0.55
C ALA A 144 -41.13 -7.70 -0.36
N GLU A 145 -40.67 -7.37 -1.56
CA GLU A 145 -40.08 -8.31 -2.50
C GLU A 145 -38.61 -7.98 -2.70
N LEU A 146 -37.73 -8.98 -2.60
CA LEU A 146 -36.30 -8.82 -2.87
C LEU A 146 -36.09 -8.61 -4.37
N ALA A 147 -35.74 -7.38 -4.77
CA ALA A 147 -35.51 -7.05 -6.18
C ALA A 147 -34.11 -7.49 -6.63
N TRP A 148 -33.08 -7.20 -5.83
CA TRP A 148 -31.70 -7.63 -6.09
C TRP A 148 -30.82 -7.52 -4.84
N PHE A 149 -29.73 -8.28 -4.84
CA PHE A 149 -28.73 -8.29 -3.77
C PHE A 149 -27.33 -8.38 -4.37
N VAL A 150 -26.45 -7.46 -3.96
CA VAL A 150 -25.03 -7.44 -4.33
C VAL A 150 -24.19 -7.52 -3.08
N GLN A 151 -23.44 -8.61 -2.94
CA GLN A 151 -22.56 -8.81 -1.80
C GLN A 151 -21.35 -7.88 -1.87
N GLY A 152 -21.00 -7.30 -0.72
CA GLY A 152 -19.83 -6.46 -0.57
C GLY A 152 -18.51 -7.22 -0.81
N PRO A 153 -17.46 -6.54 -1.30
CA PRO A 153 -16.23 -7.18 -1.69
C PRO A 153 -15.42 -7.66 -0.47
N ASP A 154 -14.46 -8.56 -0.70
CA ASP A 154 -13.45 -8.85 0.31
C ASP A 154 -12.46 -7.67 0.43
N SER A 155 -12.63 -6.86 1.47
CA SER A 155 -11.77 -5.71 1.74
C SER A 155 -10.30 -6.08 1.99
N SER A 156 -9.99 -7.34 2.29
CA SER A 156 -8.61 -7.81 2.53
C SER A 156 -7.69 -7.56 1.33
N ARG A 157 -8.27 -7.49 0.12
CA ARG A 157 -7.53 -7.19 -1.12
C ARG A 157 -6.99 -5.77 -1.16
N TRP A 158 -7.73 -4.80 -0.62
CA TRP A 158 -7.26 -3.41 -0.52
C TRP A 158 -6.41 -3.18 0.73
N GLU A 159 -6.59 -3.97 1.80
CA GLU A 159 -5.68 -3.95 2.95
C GLU A 159 -4.25 -4.28 2.53
N THR A 160 -4.12 -5.30 1.69
CA THR A 160 -2.87 -5.72 1.07
C THR A 160 -2.21 -4.58 0.29
N LEU A 161 -2.97 -3.87 -0.53
CA LEU A 161 -2.48 -2.71 -1.28
C LEU A 161 -2.02 -1.58 -0.35
N VAL A 162 -2.80 -1.27 0.68
CA VAL A 162 -2.46 -0.24 1.68
C VAL A 162 -1.21 -0.61 2.48
N GLN A 163 -0.99 -1.89 2.78
CA GLN A 163 0.23 -2.36 3.45
C GLN A 163 1.46 -2.17 2.55
N MET A 164 1.35 -2.51 1.25
CA MET A 164 2.43 -2.24 0.28
C MET A 164 2.74 -0.75 0.15
N GLU A 165 1.72 0.11 0.15
CA GLU A 165 1.90 1.57 0.15
C GLU A 165 2.65 2.05 1.38
N LYS A 166 2.27 1.57 2.57
CA LYS A 166 2.94 1.93 3.82
C LYS A 166 4.41 1.49 3.80
N ALA A 167 4.71 0.30 3.28
CA ALA A 167 6.07 -0.19 3.13
C ALA A 167 6.90 0.71 2.20
N LEU A 168 6.38 1.05 1.01
CA LEU A 168 7.03 1.98 0.08
C LEU A 168 7.23 3.36 0.71
N GLN A 169 6.21 3.91 1.38
CA GLN A 169 6.29 5.19 2.08
C GLN A 169 7.36 5.19 3.18
N ALA A 170 7.50 4.10 3.93
CA ALA A 170 8.52 3.96 4.96
C ALA A 170 9.92 3.91 4.35
N ALA A 171 10.12 3.08 3.32
CA ALA A 171 11.41 2.95 2.63
C ALA A 171 11.87 4.28 1.99
N VAL A 172 10.92 5.01 1.40
CA VAL A 172 11.20 6.32 0.78
C VAL A 172 11.48 7.40 1.83
N ARG A 173 10.77 7.39 2.97
CA ARG A 173 11.08 8.27 4.11
C ARG A 173 12.48 8.01 4.64
N GLN A 174 12.86 6.75 4.81
CA GLN A 174 14.20 6.36 5.23
C GLN A 174 15.25 6.81 4.20
N THR A 175 15.02 6.54 2.92
CA THR A 175 15.93 6.95 1.83
C THR A 175 16.15 8.47 1.82
N SER A 176 15.09 9.26 2.02
CA SER A 176 15.19 10.71 2.14
C SER A 176 16.02 11.14 3.36
N GLY A 177 15.85 10.50 4.52
CA GLY A 177 16.62 10.78 5.72
C GLY A 177 18.10 10.46 5.54
N ASP A 178 18.41 9.25 5.07
CA ASP A 178 19.79 8.81 4.84
C ASP A 178 20.49 9.66 3.76
N ALA A 179 19.74 10.10 2.74
CA ALA A 179 20.26 11.00 1.71
C ALA A 179 20.62 12.36 2.31
N TRP A 180 19.76 12.92 3.16
CA TRP A 180 20.03 14.18 3.85
C TRP A 180 21.30 14.08 4.70
N THR A 181 21.41 13.05 5.56
CA THR A 181 22.60 12.81 6.39
C THR A 181 23.86 12.61 5.57
N PHE A 182 23.79 11.85 4.48
CA PHE A 182 24.94 11.65 3.59
C PHE A 182 25.38 12.93 2.89
N PHE A 183 24.45 13.77 2.43
CA PHE A 183 24.82 14.99 1.73
C PHE A 183 25.35 16.09 2.65
N ASP A 184 24.96 16.05 3.93
CA ASP A 184 25.52 16.92 4.98
C ASP A 184 26.98 16.53 5.30
N GLU A 185 27.23 15.22 5.47
CA GLU A 185 28.56 14.69 5.79
C GLU A 185 29.01 13.56 4.82
N PRO A 186 29.38 13.89 3.56
CA PRO A 186 29.65 12.89 2.51
C PRO A 186 31.00 12.16 2.64
N LYS A 187 31.82 12.55 3.63
CA LYS A 187 33.10 11.91 3.93
C LYS A 187 32.95 10.73 4.90
N GLU A 188 31.84 10.64 5.64
CA GLU A 188 31.61 9.58 6.61
C GLU A 188 31.18 8.26 5.92
N PRO A 189 31.97 7.17 6.04
CA PRO A 189 31.68 5.90 5.36
C PRO A 189 30.33 5.29 5.76
N GLU A 190 29.92 5.49 7.01
CA GLU A 190 28.67 4.96 7.55
C GLU A 190 27.45 5.63 6.91
N HIS A 191 27.51 6.92 6.61
CA HIS A 191 26.41 7.62 5.94
C HIS A 191 26.20 7.11 4.52
N LEU A 192 27.29 6.85 3.80
CA LEU A 192 27.23 6.20 2.49
C LEU A 192 26.68 4.77 2.61
N HIS A 193 27.08 4.02 3.64
CA HIS A 193 26.57 2.67 3.87
C HIS A 193 25.04 2.66 4.06
N LYS A 194 24.52 3.52 4.95
CA LYS A 194 23.09 3.66 5.22
C LYS A 194 22.29 4.07 3.99
N LEU A 195 22.71 5.11 3.27
CA LEU A 195 22.05 5.56 2.04
C LEU A 195 21.99 4.44 0.99
N ARG A 196 23.07 3.68 0.84
CA ARG A 196 23.09 2.56 -0.11
C ARG A 196 22.13 1.45 0.28
N ALA A 197 22.05 1.14 1.58
CA ALA A 197 21.14 0.14 2.09
C ALA A 197 19.68 0.57 1.86
N SER A 198 19.30 1.82 2.18
CA SER A 198 17.94 2.31 1.96
C SER A 198 17.57 2.43 0.48
N LEU A 199 18.47 2.87 -0.40
CA LEU A 199 18.26 2.84 -1.86
C LEU A 199 18.01 1.42 -2.38
N ARG A 200 18.81 0.44 -1.94
CA ARG A 200 18.61 -0.98 -2.30
C ARG A 200 17.26 -1.49 -1.82
N ASN A 201 16.90 -1.19 -0.58
CA ASN A 201 15.66 -1.61 0.06
C ASN A 201 14.44 -1.02 -0.68
N CYS A 202 14.51 0.26 -1.06
CA CYS A 202 13.49 0.92 -1.87
C CYS A 202 13.35 0.26 -3.26
N LEU A 203 14.46 -0.01 -3.96
CA LEU A 203 14.44 -0.75 -5.23
C LEU A 203 13.83 -2.15 -5.07
N THR A 204 14.11 -2.82 -3.95
CA THR A 204 13.59 -4.16 -3.67
C THR A 204 12.06 -4.14 -3.56
N LEU A 205 11.49 -3.14 -2.88
CA LEU A 205 10.05 -2.97 -2.79
C LEU A 205 9.44 -2.56 -4.13
N LEU A 206 10.11 -1.71 -4.91
CA LEU A 206 9.67 -1.34 -6.26
C LEU A 206 9.64 -2.55 -7.19
N ASP A 207 10.71 -3.35 -7.22
CA ASP A 207 10.79 -4.60 -7.99
C ASP A 207 9.66 -5.58 -7.59
N PHE A 208 9.35 -5.64 -6.29
CA PHE A 208 8.25 -6.47 -5.80
C PHE A 208 6.87 -5.91 -6.23
N ALA A 209 6.70 -4.59 -6.21
CA ALA A 209 5.46 -3.89 -6.53
C ALA A 209 5.22 -3.66 -8.04
N GLU A 210 6.24 -3.84 -8.88
CA GLU A 210 6.23 -3.62 -10.34
C GLU A 210 4.95 -4.14 -11.03
N PRO A 211 4.46 -5.38 -10.77
CA PRO A 211 3.29 -5.91 -11.49
C PRO A 211 2.02 -5.12 -11.24
N TYR A 212 1.94 -4.37 -10.14
CA TYR A 212 0.75 -3.67 -9.68
C TYR A 212 0.76 -2.18 -10.04
N MET A 213 1.94 -1.61 -10.27
CA MET A 213 2.11 -0.18 -10.51
C MET A 213 1.85 0.22 -11.97
N LYS A 214 1.50 1.49 -12.20
CA LYS A 214 1.52 2.06 -13.55
C LYS A 214 2.95 2.07 -14.06
N LYS A 215 3.17 1.49 -15.25
CA LYS A 215 4.50 1.33 -15.86
C LYS A 215 5.33 2.62 -15.86
N LYS A 216 4.76 3.74 -16.32
CA LYS A 216 5.45 5.05 -16.32
C LYS A 216 5.95 5.49 -14.94
N SER A 217 5.16 5.25 -13.89
CA SER A 217 5.53 5.60 -12.51
C SER A 217 6.62 4.67 -11.96
N PHE A 218 6.53 3.38 -12.28
CA PHE A 218 7.58 2.41 -11.94
C PHE A 218 8.90 2.75 -12.64
N ASP A 219 8.89 2.90 -13.97
CA ASP A 219 10.09 3.16 -14.78
C ASP A 219 10.83 4.42 -14.29
N LEU A 220 10.09 5.51 -14.04
CA LEU A 220 10.66 6.76 -13.53
C LEU A 220 11.29 6.59 -12.14
N ALA A 221 10.59 5.92 -11.22
CA ALA A 221 11.08 5.69 -9.87
C ALA A 221 12.31 4.78 -9.86
N HIS A 222 12.21 3.64 -10.55
CA HIS A 222 13.25 2.63 -10.62
C HIS A 222 14.52 3.18 -11.30
N GLU A 223 14.41 3.95 -12.39
CA GLU A 223 15.59 4.54 -13.03
C GLU A 223 16.23 5.63 -12.17
N THR A 224 15.43 6.50 -11.56
CA THR A 224 15.96 7.56 -10.68
C THR A 224 16.70 6.97 -9.49
N ILE A 225 16.05 6.11 -8.71
CA ILE A 225 16.64 5.48 -7.52
C ILE A 225 17.78 4.54 -7.93
N GLY A 226 17.62 3.80 -9.02
CA GLY A 226 18.62 2.90 -9.57
C GLY A 226 19.91 3.63 -9.97
N SER A 227 19.79 4.79 -10.61
CA SER A 227 20.92 5.65 -10.95
C SER A 227 21.68 6.13 -9.71
N PHE A 228 20.97 6.56 -8.65
CA PHE A 228 21.61 6.90 -7.37
C PHE A 228 22.30 5.69 -6.72
N TYR A 229 21.66 4.52 -6.75
CA TYR A 229 22.25 3.29 -6.21
C TYR A 229 23.52 2.84 -6.97
N ARG A 230 23.54 3.02 -8.30
CA ARG A 230 24.72 2.75 -9.15
C ARG A 230 25.86 3.71 -8.85
N ASP A 231 25.59 5.00 -8.71
CA ASP A 231 26.66 5.97 -8.43
C ASP A 231 27.21 5.85 -7.00
N THR A 232 26.36 5.57 -6.01
CA THR A 232 26.83 5.20 -4.67
C THR A 232 27.57 3.85 -4.67
N SER A 233 27.24 2.97 -5.64
CA SER A 233 28.03 1.85 -6.19
C SER A 233 29.51 2.15 -6.24
N ASP A 234 29.78 3.05 -7.15
CA ASP A 234 31.10 3.42 -7.59
C ASP A 234 31.79 4.26 -6.52
N LEU A 235 31.05 5.11 -5.81
CA LEU A 235 31.57 5.85 -4.67
C LEU A 235 32.09 4.93 -3.56
N ARG A 236 31.39 3.82 -3.24
CA ARG A 236 31.85 2.83 -2.26
C ARG A 236 33.14 2.13 -2.69
N LYS A 237 33.32 1.84 -3.99
CA LYS A 237 34.55 1.25 -4.52
C LYS A 237 35.74 2.22 -4.38
N LEU A 238 35.46 3.52 -4.42
CA LEU A 238 36.41 4.61 -4.26
C LEU A 238 36.51 5.12 -2.82
N ALA A 239 35.85 4.46 -1.85
CA ALA A 239 35.98 4.80 -0.44
C ALA A 239 37.36 4.37 0.06
N ILE A 240 38.36 5.19 -0.22
CA ILE A 240 39.68 5.12 0.38
C ILE A 240 39.50 5.46 1.88
N PRO A 241 40.21 4.81 2.82
CA PRO A 241 40.27 5.28 4.20
C PRO A 241 40.58 6.78 4.19
N SER A 242 39.81 7.56 4.95
CA SER A 242 39.76 9.03 5.03
C SER A 242 41.07 9.72 5.47
N ARG A 243 42.20 9.03 5.37
CA ARG A 243 43.53 9.37 5.93
C ARG A 243 44.69 9.10 4.97
N THR A 244 44.60 9.49 3.69
CA THR A 244 45.68 9.13 2.74
C THR A 244 46.17 10.27 1.86
N ALA A 245 45.42 10.82 0.90
CA ALA A 245 46.04 11.74 -0.07
C ALA A 245 46.64 13.04 0.55
N GLU A 246 45.89 13.78 1.37
CA GLU A 246 46.40 14.99 2.05
C GLU A 246 47.53 14.67 3.05
N GLN A 247 47.39 13.58 3.81
CA GLN A 247 48.41 13.16 4.77
C GLN A 247 49.69 12.64 4.10
N TRP A 248 49.57 12.09 2.89
CA TRP A 248 50.72 11.62 2.12
C TRP A 248 51.38 12.75 1.34
N SER A 249 50.67 13.84 1.05
CA SER A 249 51.24 15.01 0.35
C SER A 249 52.35 15.73 1.14
N THR A 250 52.41 15.51 2.46
CA THR A 250 53.42 16.10 3.36
C THR A 250 54.62 15.18 3.61
N ILE A 251 54.58 13.94 3.12
CA ILE A 251 55.65 12.95 3.30
C ILE A 251 56.58 13.02 2.08
N PRO A 252 57.89 13.27 2.25
CA PRO A 252 58.84 13.17 1.14
C PRO A 252 58.82 11.75 0.56
N PHE A 253 58.44 11.62 -0.72
CA PHE A 253 58.42 10.32 -1.39
C PHE A 253 59.84 9.86 -1.69
N VAL A 254 60.33 8.91 -0.90
CA VAL A 254 61.72 8.43 -0.98
C VAL A 254 61.91 7.44 -2.13
N THR A 255 60.83 6.89 -2.71
CA THR A 255 60.89 5.88 -3.78
C THR A 255 59.91 6.16 -4.94
N PRO A 256 60.24 5.75 -6.19
CA PRO A 256 59.32 5.81 -7.33
C PRO A 256 58.01 5.04 -7.09
N GLU A 257 58.04 3.96 -6.32
CA GLU A 257 56.86 3.17 -5.93
C GLU A 257 55.88 3.98 -5.09
N ALA A 258 56.40 4.76 -4.13
CA ALA A 258 55.59 5.62 -3.26
C ALA A 258 54.94 6.76 -4.08
N GLN A 259 55.67 7.34 -5.03
CA GLN A 259 55.12 8.35 -5.95
C GLN A 259 53.98 7.77 -6.81
N ARG A 260 54.15 6.57 -7.39
CA ARG A 260 53.10 5.90 -8.18
C ARG A 260 51.84 5.61 -7.36
N MET A 261 52.00 5.23 -6.09
CA MET A 261 50.87 5.02 -5.18
C MET A 261 50.11 6.33 -4.91
N TYR A 262 50.84 7.41 -4.63
CA TYR A 262 50.26 8.74 -4.41
C TYR A 262 49.51 9.24 -5.64
N ASP A 263 50.09 9.13 -6.84
CA ASP A 263 49.42 9.53 -8.09
C ASP A 263 48.12 8.76 -8.31
N ARG A 264 48.10 7.46 -7.98
CA ARG A 264 46.88 6.63 -8.02
C ARG A 264 45.82 7.10 -7.03
N LEU A 265 46.21 7.40 -5.79
CA LEU A 265 45.29 7.93 -4.77
C LEU A 265 44.66 9.26 -5.21
N ARG A 266 45.44 10.16 -5.82
CA ARG A 266 44.94 11.43 -6.37
C ARG A 266 43.90 11.23 -7.47
N VAL A 267 44.14 10.30 -8.40
CA VAL A 267 43.18 9.97 -9.46
C VAL A 267 41.88 9.42 -8.89
N MET A 268 41.98 8.52 -7.90
CA MET A 268 40.81 7.96 -7.21
C MET A 268 40.01 9.03 -6.45
N GLU A 269 40.68 9.97 -5.78
CA GLU A 269 40.04 11.08 -5.08
C GLU A 269 39.34 12.05 -6.04
N ALA A 270 39.98 12.38 -7.17
CA ALA A 270 39.37 13.19 -8.22
C ALA A 270 38.08 12.55 -8.76
N GLU A 271 38.10 11.24 -9.03
CA GLU A 271 36.91 10.51 -9.49
C GLU A 271 35.83 10.44 -8.39
N ARG A 272 36.22 10.23 -7.12
CA ARG A 272 35.31 10.30 -5.96
C ARG A 272 34.59 11.64 -5.91
N ASN A 273 35.33 12.75 -6.03
CA ASN A 273 34.77 14.10 -6.01
C ASN A 273 33.86 14.37 -7.20
N ARG A 274 34.18 13.82 -8.38
CA ARG A 274 33.31 13.89 -9.57
C ARG A 274 31.97 13.21 -9.35
N ILE A 275 31.97 12.00 -8.78
CA ILE A 275 30.74 11.26 -8.47
C ILE A 275 29.92 11.99 -7.41
N LEU A 276 30.58 12.53 -6.37
CA LEU A 276 29.92 13.35 -5.35
C LEU A 276 29.24 14.58 -5.95
N ALA A 277 29.94 15.35 -6.79
CA ALA A 277 29.38 16.50 -7.48
C ALA A 277 28.17 16.11 -8.36
N LYS A 278 28.25 14.96 -9.04
CA LYS A 278 27.13 14.41 -9.83
C LYS A 278 25.94 14.04 -8.93
N LEU A 279 26.15 13.47 -7.75
CA LEU A 279 25.08 13.13 -6.79
C LEU A 279 24.47 14.38 -6.14
N GLN A 280 25.29 15.39 -5.85
CA GLN A 280 24.89 16.67 -5.24
C GLN A 280 24.32 17.69 -6.22
N ALA A 281 24.36 17.40 -7.53
CA ALA A 281 23.80 18.29 -8.55
C ALA A 281 22.32 18.63 -8.24
N PRO A 282 21.91 19.91 -8.22
CA PRO A 282 20.57 20.31 -7.80
C PRO A 282 19.44 19.63 -8.57
N ALA A 283 19.59 19.50 -9.88
CA ALA A 283 18.61 18.81 -10.73
C ALA A 283 18.40 17.34 -10.31
N ARG A 284 19.47 16.69 -9.84
CA ARG A 284 19.45 15.29 -9.45
C ARG A 284 18.85 15.09 -8.06
N GLN A 285 19.21 15.94 -7.10
CA GLN A 285 18.58 15.95 -5.79
C GLN A 285 17.08 16.24 -5.90
N LYS A 286 16.70 17.19 -6.79
CA LYS A 286 15.30 17.46 -7.12
C LYS A 286 14.62 16.23 -7.71
N ALA A 287 15.24 15.52 -8.65
CA ALA A 287 14.65 14.30 -9.22
C ALA A 287 14.41 13.21 -8.16
N LEU A 288 15.36 13.00 -7.25
CA LEU A 288 15.18 12.07 -6.14
C LEU A 288 14.05 12.51 -5.21
N HIS A 289 13.98 13.81 -4.88
CA HIS A 289 12.91 14.38 -4.07
C HIS A 289 11.53 14.18 -4.73
N ASP A 290 11.40 14.52 -6.01
CA ASP A 290 10.14 14.42 -6.76
C ASP A 290 9.66 12.95 -6.84
N VAL A 291 10.57 12.01 -7.09
CA VAL A 291 10.24 10.57 -7.06
C VAL A 291 9.85 10.13 -5.67
N ASN A 292 10.53 10.59 -4.63
CA ASN A 292 10.18 10.27 -3.25
C ASN A 292 8.79 10.83 -2.88
N GLN A 293 8.42 12.04 -3.33
CA GLN A 293 7.06 12.54 -3.16
C GLN A 293 6.03 11.73 -3.94
N MET A 294 6.33 11.37 -5.19
CA MET A 294 5.44 10.53 -6.00
C MET A 294 5.18 9.17 -5.33
N LEU A 295 6.22 8.53 -4.77
CA LEU A 295 6.10 7.23 -4.13
C LEU A 295 5.42 7.28 -2.75
N ARG A 296 5.18 8.47 -2.18
CA ARG A 296 4.31 8.60 -1.01
C ARG A 296 2.84 8.33 -1.35
N ALA A 297 2.44 8.54 -2.60
CA ALA A 297 1.12 8.23 -3.14
C ALA A 297 1.28 7.49 -4.49
N PRO A 298 1.74 6.21 -4.44
CA PRO A 298 2.07 5.48 -5.66
C PRO A 298 0.85 5.28 -6.55
N LYS A 299 1.07 5.31 -7.87
CA LYS A 299 0.00 5.13 -8.85
C LYS A 299 -0.12 3.66 -9.26
N TRP A 300 -1.25 3.05 -8.91
CA TRP A 300 -1.56 1.66 -9.25
C TRP A 300 -2.27 1.54 -10.59
N LYS A 301 -2.22 0.35 -11.20
CA LYS A 301 -3.02 0.03 -12.40
C LYS A 301 -4.51 0.11 -12.07
N ALA A 302 -5.32 0.46 -13.07
CA ALA A 302 -6.78 0.61 -12.89
C ALA A 302 -7.44 -0.68 -12.36
N SER A 303 -7.00 -1.85 -12.84
CA SER A 303 -7.48 -3.15 -12.33
C SER A 303 -7.17 -3.34 -10.85
N ILE A 304 -5.98 -2.91 -10.40
CA ILE A 304 -5.57 -3.04 -9.00
C ILE A 304 -6.35 -2.09 -8.09
N GLU A 305 -6.66 -0.88 -8.55
CA GLU A 305 -7.55 0.03 -7.79
C GLU A 305 -8.98 -0.54 -7.69
N ALA A 306 -9.46 -1.18 -8.77
CA ALA A 306 -10.80 -1.72 -8.87
C ALA A 306 -11.00 -3.07 -8.16
N GLU A 307 -9.97 -3.90 -8.02
CA GLU A 307 -10.08 -5.27 -7.52
C GLU A 307 -9.22 -5.54 -6.28
N GLY A 308 -8.28 -4.64 -5.95
CA GLY A 308 -7.26 -4.85 -4.94
C GLY A 308 -6.21 -5.88 -5.37
N VAL A 309 -5.46 -6.40 -4.40
CA VAL A 309 -4.46 -7.47 -4.61
C VAL A 309 -4.74 -8.62 -3.66
N GLU A 310 -4.88 -9.83 -4.17
CA GLU A 310 -5.07 -11.00 -3.32
C GLU A 310 -3.78 -11.34 -2.54
N ARG A 311 -3.91 -11.64 -1.25
CA ARG A 311 -2.78 -12.10 -0.42
C ARG A 311 -2.12 -13.37 -0.97
N SER A 312 -2.92 -14.26 -1.55
CA SER A 312 -2.48 -15.51 -2.21
C SER A 312 -1.47 -15.25 -3.34
N GLU A 313 -1.69 -14.18 -4.11
CA GLU A 313 -0.85 -13.79 -5.24
C GLU A 313 0.53 -13.34 -4.76
N LEU A 314 0.57 -12.49 -3.72
CA LEU A 314 1.82 -11.99 -3.16
C LEU A 314 2.64 -13.10 -2.50
N ARG A 315 1.98 -14.03 -1.82
CA ARG A 315 2.61 -15.25 -1.30
C ARG A 315 3.23 -16.07 -2.40
N ARG A 316 2.51 -16.29 -3.50
CA ARG A 316 3.04 -17.04 -4.64
C ARG A 316 4.27 -16.36 -5.22
N ARG A 317 4.26 -15.02 -5.33
CA ARG A 317 5.42 -14.24 -5.80
C ARG A 317 6.60 -14.38 -4.84
N PHE A 318 6.40 -14.21 -3.53
CA PHE A 318 7.44 -14.37 -2.51
C PHE A 318 8.00 -15.80 -2.47
N LYS A 319 7.14 -16.84 -2.50
CA LYS A 319 7.55 -18.25 -2.56
C LYS A 319 8.37 -18.56 -3.81
N LYS A 320 8.03 -17.95 -4.96
CA LYS A 320 8.86 -18.06 -6.17
C LYS A 320 10.23 -17.44 -5.95
N MET A 321 10.33 -16.26 -5.34
CA MET A 321 11.62 -15.63 -5.04
C MET A 321 12.46 -16.47 -4.07
N LYS A 322 11.85 -17.09 -3.04
CA LYS A 322 12.54 -18.03 -2.13
C LYS A 322 13.09 -19.24 -2.88
N ARG A 323 12.32 -19.80 -3.82
CA ARG A 323 12.78 -20.89 -4.69
C ARG A 323 13.93 -20.47 -5.60
N ASP A 324 13.78 -19.34 -6.30
CA ASP A 324 14.82 -18.82 -7.19
C ASP A 324 16.14 -18.57 -6.44
N LEU A 325 16.07 -18.11 -5.18
CA LEU A 325 17.23 -17.94 -4.30
C LEU A 325 17.85 -19.29 -3.90
N LYS A 326 17.02 -20.28 -3.53
CA LYS A 326 17.50 -21.63 -3.22
C LYS A 326 18.25 -22.24 -4.41
N ASP A 327 17.68 -22.14 -5.61
CA ASP A 327 18.32 -22.63 -6.83
C ASP A 327 19.63 -21.88 -7.13
N ALA A 328 19.69 -20.57 -6.84
CA ALA A 328 20.91 -19.78 -6.98
C ALA A 328 21.98 -20.18 -5.95
N ARG A 329 21.58 -20.51 -4.72
CA ARG A 329 22.46 -21.01 -3.65
C ARG A 329 23.04 -22.36 -4.03
N GLU A 330 22.22 -23.30 -4.47
CA GLU A 330 22.67 -24.63 -4.92
C GLU A 330 23.67 -24.52 -6.09
N LYS A 331 23.40 -23.62 -7.05
CA LYS A 331 24.33 -23.35 -8.16
C LYS A 331 25.64 -22.74 -7.68
N PHE A 332 25.60 -21.84 -6.71
CA PHE A 332 26.79 -21.24 -6.12
C PHE A 332 27.63 -22.28 -5.35
N ASP A 333 26.97 -23.12 -4.54
CA ASP A 333 27.60 -24.19 -3.79
C ASP A 333 28.17 -25.28 -4.72
N ALA A 334 27.65 -25.42 -5.95
CA ALA A 334 28.22 -26.32 -6.96
C ALA A 334 29.46 -25.76 -7.68
N LEU A 335 29.80 -24.47 -7.54
CA LEU A 335 30.98 -23.87 -8.17
C LEU A 335 32.28 -24.42 -7.54
N PRO A 336 33.40 -24.45 -8.30
CA PRO A 336 34.73 -24.69 -7.71
C PRO A 336 35.07 -23.67 -6.63
N ASP A 337 35.83 -24.05 -5.59
CA ASP A 337 36.14 -23.18 -4.45
C ASP A 337 36.75 -21.82 -4.84
N GLU A 338 37.60 -21.81 -5.88
CA GLU A 338 38.21 -20.59 -6.42
C GLU A 338 37.16 -19.59 -6.96
N GLN A 339 36.00 -20.09 -7.41
CA GLN A 339 34.89 -19.31 -7.95
C GLN A 339 33.79 -19.00 -6.92
N ARG A 340 33.86 -19.59 -5.71
CA ARG A 340 32.95 -19.31 -4.58
C ARG A 340 33.29 -18.00 -3.84
N SER A 341 33.98 -17.08 -4.48
CA SER A 341 34.40 -15.81 -3.91
C SER A 341 34.17 -14.65 -4.88
N GLY A 342 34.36 -13.42 -4.41
CA GLY A 342 34.27 -12.24 -5.27
C GLY A 342 32.83 -11.94 -5.72
N GLU A 343 32.60 -11.86 -7.04
CA GLU A 343 31.34 -11.37 -7.61
C GLU A 343 30.17 -12.32 -7.38
N ALA A 344 30.40 -13.64 -7.48
CA ALA A 344 29.36 -14.65 -7.31
C ALA A 344 28.78 -14.62 -5.88
N ALA A 345 29.65 -14.55 -4.87
CA ALA A 345 29.25 -14.44 -3.46
C ALA A 345 28.45 -13.15 -3.19
N ARG A 346 28.95 -11.99 -3.68
CA ARG A 346 28.25 -10.69 -3.52
C ARG A 346 26.88 -10.68 -4.19
N LYS A 347 26.72 -11.36 -5.33
CA LYS A 347 25.44 -11.47 -6.03
C LYS A 347 24.43 -12.26 -5.20
N LEU A 348 24.86 -13.37 -4.62
CA LEU A 348 24.05 -14.21 -3.74
C LEU A 348 23.65 -13.47 -2.46
N GLU A 349 24.61 -12.85 -1.75
CA GLU A 349 24.35 -12.02 -0.56
C GLU A 349 23.35 -10.91 -0.85
N LYS A 350 23.42 -10.29 -2.04
CA LYS A 350 22.46 -9.25 -2.44
C LYS A 350 21.05 -9.83 -2.64
N GLN A 351 20.92 -11.04 -3.16
CA GLN A 351 19.62 -11.70 -3.31
C GLN A 351 19.05 -12.13 -1.96
N GLU A 352 19.89 -12.64 -1.05
CA GLU A 352 19.51 -12.98 0.33
C GLU A 352 19.00 -11.75 1.07
N ALA A 353 19.77 -10.66 1.08
CA ALA A 353 19.39 -9.42 1.75
C ALA A 353 18.10 -8.80 1.17
N ARG A 354 17.81 -9.00 -0.12
CA ARG A 354 16.55 -8.57 -0.75
C ARG A 354 15.37 -9.35 -0.20
N LEU A 355 15.50 -10.68 -0.12
CA LEU A 355 14.43 -11.55 0.36
C LEU A 355 14.19 -11.36 1.86
N GLU A 356 15.25 -11.23 2.64
CA GLU A 356 15.19 -10.93 4.07
C GLU A 356 14.46 -9.60 4.32
N TYR A 357 14.81 -8.55 3.57
CA TYR A 357 14.13 -7.26 3.70
C TYR A 357 12.63 -7.34 3.36
N LEU A 358 12.25 -8.09 2.32
CA LEU A 358 10.84 -8.33 2.01
C LEU A 358 10.13 -9.10 3.12
N ALA A 359 10.77 -10.13 3.68
CA ALA A 359 10.21 -10.91 4.78
C ALA A 359 9.99 -10.05 6.04
N GLN A 360 10.95 -9.20 6.38
CA GLN A 360 10.83 -8.28 7.52
C GLN A 360 9.76 -7.20 7.30
N THR A 361 9.63 -6.70 6.06
CA THR A 361 8.75 -5.56 5.77
C THR A 361 7.30 -5.98 5.47
N LEU A 362 7.11 -7.14 4.81
CA LEU A 362 5.83 -7.62 4.30
C LEU A 362 5.46 -9.02 4.84
N GLY A 363 6.18 -9.51 5.86
CA GLY A 363 6.04 -10.87 6.40
C GLY A 363 4.61 -11.23 6.81
N ASP A 364 3.90 -10.30 7.46
CA ASP A 364 2.50 -10.48 7.87
C ASP A 364 1.57 -10.79 6.68
N MET A 365 1.93 -10.36 5.47
CA MET A 365 1.15 -10.66 4.26
C MET A 365 1.43 -12.07 3.72
N PHE A 366 2.58 -12.65 4.06
CA PHE A 366 3.05 -13.92 3.55
C PHE A 366 2.62 -15.12 4.41
N VAL A 367 2.46 -14.93 5.72
CA VAL A 367 2.10 -15.99 6.67
C VAL A 367 0.63 -16.35 6.57
N LYS A 368 0.27 -17.64 6.43
CA LYS A 368 -1.15 -18.06 6.48
C LYS A 368 -1.65 -17.81 7.88
N ASP A 369 -2.90 -17.37 8.03
CA ASP A 369 -3.57 -17.28 9.34
C ASP A 369 -3.63 -18.66 10.08
N THR A 370 -3.03 -19.74 9.54
CA THR A 370 -3.11 -21.14 9.99
C THR A 370 -1.84 -22.00 9.82
N ASP A 371 -0.67 -21.47 9.43
CA ASP A 371 0.50 -22.35 9.11
C ASP A 371 1.79 -21.90 9.84
N PRO A 372 2.13 -22.53 10.99
CA PRO A 372 3.28 -22.17 11.83
C PRO A 372 4.65 -22.33 11.16
N ASP A 373 4.74 -23.13 10.09
CA ASP A 373 6.01 -23.45 9.42
C ASP A 373 6.50 -22.35 8.44
N ASP A 374 5.68 -21.34 8.13
CA ASP A 374 6.07 -20.23 7.24
C ASP A 374 7.01 -19.20 7.93
N TYR A 375 7.28 -19.33 9.24
CA TYR A 375 8.19 -18.45 10.01
C TYR A 375 9.67 -18.88 10.03
N ALA A 376 10.00 -20.06 9.50
CA ALA A 376 11.39 -20.49 9.38
C ALA A 376 12.00 -19.90 8.10
N LEU A 377 12.77 -18.81 8.26
CA LEU A 377 13.63 -18.24 7.22
C LEU A 377 14.71 -19.23 6.82
#